data_AF-A0A1Y3X6K6-F1
#
_entry.id   AF-A0A1Y3X6K6-F1
#
_cell.length_a   1.000
_cell.length_b   1.000
_cell.length_c   1.000
_cell.angle_alpha   90.00
_cell.angle_beta   90.00
_cell.angle_gamma   90.00
#
_symmetry.space_group_name_H-M   'P 1'
#
loop_
_entity.id
_entity.type
_entity.pdbx_description
1 polymer ?
#
loop_
_entity_poly.entity_id
_entity_poly.type
_entity_poly.pdbx_seq_one_letter_code
_entity_poly.pdbx_strand_id
1 'polypeptide(L)'
;MAFFKEFKEFALKGNVMDMAVGVIIGGAFGKIVSSLVNDILMPPIGALIGNTDFSQLRIDISKVRDVTAGAVRSVGELVGDGAAVAQNAPVEPVYWNYGAFIQQCIDFTILAFCVFLMVKLMNRLMKKKAQTPPAPPAPSKEELLLTEIRDLLKAQQQKQN
;
A
#
# COMPACT_ATOMS: atom_id res chain seq x y z
N MET A 1 16.21 35.80 3.34
CA MET A 1 14.89 35.62 4.00
C MET A 1 13.76 35.23 3.05
N ALA A 2 13.93 35.33 1.72
CA ALA A 2 12.88 35.02 0.74
C ALA A 2 12.44 33.54 0.74
N PHE A 3 13.40 32.60 0.80
CA PHE A 3 13.11 31.16 0.74
C PHE A 3 12.12 30.66 1.81
N PHE A 4 12.27 31.07 3.07
CA PHE A 4 11.35 30.65 4.14
C PHE A 4 9.94 31.24 3.98
N LYS A 5 9.81 32.42 3.37
CA LYS A 5 8.50 33.02 3.05
C LYS A 5 7.85 32.28 1.87
N GLU A 6 8.60 32.04 0.80
CA GLU A 6 8.15 31.29 -0.37
C GLU A 6 7.77 29.85 -0.03
N PHE A 7 8.56 29.18 0.81
CA PHE A 7 8.26 27.85 1.31
C PHE A 7 7.00 27.83 2.17
N LYS A 8 6.81 28.82 3.05
CA LYS A 8 5.59 28.94 3.86
C LYS A 8 4.36 29.18 2.97
N GLU A 9 4.44 30.07 1.98
CA GLU A 9 3.35 30.30 1.02
C GLU A 9 3.04 29.06 0.17
N PHE A 10 4.06 28.30 -0.23
CA PHE A 10 3.89 27.04 -0.93
C PHE A 10 3.23 25.97 -0.05
N ALA A 11 3.70 25.80 1.19
CA ALA A 11 3.18 24.82 2.13
C ALA A 11 1.76 25.15 2.62
N LEU A 12 1.40 26.44 2.67
CA LEU A 12 0.05 26.90 3.01
C LEU A 12 -0.95 26.79 1.86
N LYS A 13 -0.53 26.39 0.65
CA LYS A 13 -1.51 25.94 -0.36
C LYS A 13 -2.23 24.72 0.22
N GLY A 14 -3.49 24.86 0.61
CA GLY A 14 -4.26 23.83 1.34
C GLY A 14 -4.17 22.43 0.74
N ASN A 15 -4.17 22.32 -0.59
CA ASN A 15 -4.03 21.04 -1.30
C ASN A 15 -2.71 20.29 -1.01
N VAL A 16 -1.61 21.01 -0.72
CA VAL A 16 -0.29 20.41 -0.44
C VAL A 16 -0.22 19.90 1.01
N MET A 17 -0.77 20.66 1.96
CA MET A 17 -0.75 20.27 3.37
C MET A 17 -1.61 19.03 3.63
N ASP A 18 -2.83 18.99 3.08
CA ASP A 18 -3.74 17.84 3.24
C ASP A 18 -3.18 16.58 2.58
N MET A 19 -2.55 16.72 1.41
CA MET A 19 -1.85 15.63 0.75
C MET A 19 -0.65 15.13 1.59
N ALA A 20 0.17 16.05 2.12
CA ALA A 20 1.31 15.70 2.95
C ALA A 20 0.89 14.95 4.22
N VAL A 21 -0.16 15.42 4.90
CA VAL A 21 -0.72 14.74 6.08
C VAL A 21 -1.25 13.35 5.71
N GLY A 22 -1.97 13.22 4.59
CA GLY A 22 -2.48 11.93 4.11
C GLY A 22 -1.36 10.91 3.83
N VAL A 23 -0.26 11.34 3.20
CA VAL A 23 0.89 10.46 2.90
C VAL A 23 1.62 10.05 4.17
N ILE A 24 1.85 10.97 5.09
CA ILE A 24 2.54 10.70 6.36
C ILE A 24 1.71 9.75 7.23
N ILE A 25 0.41 10.02 7.38
CA ILE A 25 -0.50 9.15 8.13
C ILE A 25 -0.62 7.79 7.43
N GLY A 26 -0.74 7.75 6.11
CA GLY A 26 -0.81 6.51 5.34
C GLY A 26 0.44 5.64 5.53
N GLY A 27 1.63 6.23 5.46
CA GLY A 27 2.89 5.53 5.69
C GLY A 27 3.06 5.03 7.14
N ALA A 28 2.68 5.85 8.12
CA ALA A 28 2.73 5.46 9.54
C ALA A 28 1.69 4.38 9.87
N PHE A 29 0.46 4.52 9.37
CA PHE A 29 -0.61 3.56 9.55
C PHE A 29 -0.26 2.20 8.93
N GLY A 30 0.35 2.19 7.74
CA GLY A 30 0.88 0.98 7.12
C GLY A 30 1.82 0.21 8.06
N LYS A 31 2.77 0.90 8.73
CA LYS A 31 3.68 0.26 9.70
C LYS A 31 2.95 -0.32 10.92
N ILE A 32 1.94 0.37 11.43
CA ILE A 32 1.13 -0.11 12.56
C ILE A 32 0.40 -1.41 12.15
N VAL A 33 -0.20 -1.43 10.96
CA VAL A 33 -0.88 -2.61 10.43
C VAL A 33 0.13 -3.75 10.21
N SER A 34 1.29 -3.47 9.60
CA SER A 34 2.33 -4.49 9.39
C SER A 34 2.83 -5.10 10.70
N SER A 35 3.04 -4.31 11.76
CA SER A 35 3.45 -4.84 13.08
C SER A 35 2.34 -5.67 13.73
N LEU A 36 1.08 -5.24 13.65
CA LEU A 36 -0.05 -6.05 14.13
C LEU A 36 -0.13 -7.40 13.42
N VAL A 37 0.13 -7.43 12.12
CA VAL A 37 0.12 -8.66 11.34
C VAL A 37 1.34 -9.53 11.68
N ASN A 38 2.54 -8.97 11.62
CA ASN A 38 3.78 -9.71 11.76
C ASN A 38 4.04 -10.18 13.19
N ASP A 39 3.74 -9.32 14.18
CA ASP A 39 4.14 -9.56 15.57
C ASP A 39 3.01 -10.19 16.40
N ILE A 40 1.74 -9.99 16.00
CA ILE A 40 0.58 -10.46 16.77
C ILE A 40 -0.18 -11.58 16.05
N LEU A 41 -0.41 -11.48 14.73
CA LEU A 41 -1.18 -12.50 14.00
C LEU A 41 -0.33 -13.65 13.48
N MET A 42 0.87 -13.39 12.96
CA MET A 42 1.71 -14.46 12.42
C MET A 42 2.16 -15.48 13.45
N PRO A 43 2.50 -15.17 14.72
CA PRO A 43 2.95 -16.21 15.65
C PRO A 43 1.86 -17.27 15.96
N PRO A 44 0.59 -16.91 16.24
CA PRO A 44 -0.48 -17.89 16.39
C PRO A 44 -0.81 -18.66 15.11
N ILE A 45 -0.83 -17.97 13.96
CA ILE A 45 -1.12 -18.59 12.66
C ILE A 45 0.00 -19.56 12.26
N GLY A 46 1.26 -19.14 12.42
CA GLY A 46 2.44 -19.95 12.20
C GLY A 46 2.50 -21.16 13.13
N ALA A 47 2.14 -21.00 14.41
CA ALA A 47 2.04 -22.12 15.34
C ALA A 47 0.98 -23.15 14.93
N LEU A 48 -0.14 -22.72 14.33
CA LEU A 48 -1.22 -23.61 13.88
C LEU A 48 -0.93 -24.29 12.54
N ILE A 49 -0.23 -23.62 11.61
CA ILE A 49 0.06 -24.14 10.25
C ILE A 49 1.45 -24.84 10.19
N GLY A 50 2.23 -24.80 11.28
CA GLY A 50 3.49 -25.53 11.41
C GLY A 50 4.72 -24.78 10.89
N ASN A 51 4.83 -23.49 11.24
CA ASN A 51 5.95 -22.60 10.90
C ASN A 51 6.22 -22.51 9.38
N THR A 52 5.18 -22.15 8.63
CA THR A 52 5.16 -22.20 7.18
C THR A 52 5.92 -21.02 6.56
N ASP A 53 7.19 -21.24 6.24
CA ASP A 53 8.00 -20.31 5.45
C ASP A 53 8.06 -20.79 4.00
N PHE A 54 7.27 -20.17 3.12
CA PHE A 54 7.29 -20.47 1.70
C PHE A 54 8.41 -19.73 0.95
N SER A 55 9.12 -18.79 1.59
CA SER A 55 10.17 -17.98 0.96
C SER A 55 11.32 -18.84 0.41
N GLN A 56 11.55 -20.00 1.01
CA GLN A 56 12.66 -20.90 0.68
C GLN A 56 12.39 -21.79 -0.56
N LEU A 57 11.17 -21.75 -1.11
CA LEU A 57 10.85 -22.44 -2.37
C LEU A 57 11.54 -21.74 -3.54
N ARG A 58 12.58 -22.40 -4.06
CA ARG A 58 13.37 -21.93 -5.19
C ARG A 58 13.52 -23.02 -6.22
N ILE A 59 13.34 -22.67 -7.49
CA ILE A 59 13.69 -23.55 -8.61
C ILE A 59 15.11 -23.19 -9.03
N ASP A 60 16.00 -24.17 -9.05
CA ASP A 60 17.36 -24.00 -9.54
C ASP A 60 17.35 -24.02 -11.08
N ILE A 61 17.56 -22.85 -11.69
CA ILE A 61 17.62 -22.71 -13.15
C ILE A 61 19.05 -22.96 -13.68
N SER A 62 20.01 -23.31 -12.83
CA SER A 62 21.42 -23.46 -13.24
C SER A 62 21.58 -24.46 -14.40
N LYS A 63 20.77 -25.53 -14.41
CA LYS A 63 20.75 -26.50 -15.51
C LYS A 63 20.36 -25.88 -16.86
N VAL A 64 19.39 -24.97 -16.90
CA VAL A 64 18.94 -24.31 -18.14
C VAL A 64 20.01 -23.35 -18.65
N ARG A 65 20.68 -22.61 -17.75
CA ARG A 65 21.83 -21.77 -18.12
C ARG A 65 22.99 -22.61 -18.64
N ASP A 66 23.26 -23.79 -18.09
CA ASP A 66 24.33 -24.67 -18.58
C ASP A 66 24.04 -25.17 -20.01
N VAL A 67 22.77 -25.46 -20.34
CA VAL A 67 22.38 -25.79 -21.73
C VAL A 67 22.52 -24.59 -22.66
N THR A 68 22.14 -23.39 -22.21
CA THR A 68 22.30 -22.14 -22.98
C THR A 68 23.77 -21.74 -23.12
N ALA A 69 24.59 -21.93 -22.09
CA ALA A 69 26.03 -21.67 -22.11
C ALA A 69 26.77 -22.69 -22.99
N GLY A 70 26.30 -23.94 -23.04
CA GLY A 70 26.76 -24.96 -24.00
C GLY A 70 26.45 -24.57 -25.45
N ALA A 71 25.24 -24.06 -25.72
CA ALA A 71 24.85 -23.58 -27.04
C ALA A 71 25.62 -22.31 -27.48
N VAL A 72 25.88 -21.38 -26.55
CA VAL A 72 26.69 -20.18 -26.80
C VAL A 72 28.17 -20.53 -27.03
N ARG A 73 28.70 -21.56 -26.35
CA ARG A 73 30.05 -22.09 -26.62
C ARG A 73 30.17 -22.70 -28.01
N SER A 74 29.19 -23.48 -28.47
CA SER A 74 29.23 -24.05 -29.82
C SER A 74 29.16 -23.00 -30.94
N VAL A 75 28.56 -21.83 -30.66
CA VAL A 75 28.56 -20.70 -31.61
C VAL A 75 29.87 -19.90 -31.52
N GLY A 76 30.44 -19.74 -30.33
CA GLY A 76 31.73 -19.09 -30.12
C GLY A 76 32.93 -19.88 -30.67
N GLU A 77 32.85 -21.20 -30.73
CA GLU A 77 33.89 -22.05 -31.33
C GLU A 77 33.91 -22.00 -32.86
N LEU A 78 32.76 -21.70 -33.49
CA LEU A 78 32.64 -21.53 -34.95
C LEU A 78 33.06 -20.11 -35.42
N VAL A 79 33.08 -19.13 -34.52
CA VAL A 79 33.61 -17.77 -34.77
C VAL A 79 35.00 -17.72 -34.17
N GLY A 80 35.96 -18.33 -34.86
CA GLY A 80 37.33 -18.50 -34.40
C GLY A 80 38.15 -17.22 -34.36
N ASP A 81 37.81 -16.29 -33.47
CA ASP A 81 38.71 -15.19 -33.10
C ASP A 81 38.52 -14.72 -31.65
N GLY A 82 39.42 -15.25 -30.80
CA GLY A 82 40.09 -14.51 -29.74
C GLY A 82 39.27 -13.54 -28.88
N ALA A 83 38.62 -14.06 -27.85
CA ALA A 83 38.58 -13.36 -26.57
C ALA A 83 38.47 -14.38 -25.43
N ALA A 84 39.60 -14.66 -24.80
CA ALA A 84 39.66 -15.24 -23.47
C ALA A 84 38.97 -14.27 -22.48
N VAL A 85 37.65 -14.38 -22.33
CA VAL A 85 36.91 -13.70 -21.25
C VAL A 85 35.86 -14.65 -20.71
N ALA A 86 36.27 -15.48 -19.76
CA ALA A 86 35.50 -15.90 -18.59
C ALA A 86 36.28 -16.98 -17.84
N GLN A 87 37.50 -16.65 -17.41
CA GLN A 87 38.11 -17.35 -16.29
C GLN A 87 37.22 -17.16 -15.06
N ASN A 88 36.71 -18.27 -14.52
CA ASN A 88 36.33 -18.43 -13.11
C ASN A 88 35.54 -17.27 -12.46
N ALA A 89 34.39 -16.90 -13.03
CA ALA A 89 33.33 -16.36 -12.16
C ALA A 89 32.79 -17.55 -11.36
N PRO A 90 32.66 -17.48 -10.01
CA PRO A 90 31.93 -18.48 -9.27
C PRO A 90 30.59 -18.62 -9.97
N VAL A 91 30.28 -19.83 -10.44
CA VAL A 91 29.00 -20.14 -11.08
C VAL A 91 27.98 -20.10 -9.96
N GLU A 92 27.62 -18.89 -9.51
CA GLU A 92 26.62 -18.72 -8.48
C GLU A 92 25.30 -19.25 -9.06
N PRO A 93 24.64 -20.16 -8.35
CA PRO A 93 23.39 -20.74 -8.81
C PRO A 93 22.34 -19.63 -8.96
N VAL A 94 21.75 -19.56 -10.15
CA VAL A 94 20.67 -18.59 -10.43
C VAL A 94 19.37 -19.25 -10.02
N TYR A 95 18.86 -18.82 -8.87
CA TYR A 95 17.61 -19.32 -8.31
C TYR A 95 16.42 -18.51 -8.82
N TRP A 96 15.35 -19.18 -9.26
CA TRP A 96 14.03 -18.56 -9.36
C TRP A 96 13.35 -18.64 -7.99
N ASN A 97 13.36 -17.54 -7.25
CA ASN A 97 12.76 -17.46 -5.91
C ASN A 97 11.25 -17.19 -5.98
N TYR A 98 10.47 -18.13 -6.52
CA TYR A 98 9.01 -18.01 -6.57
C TYR A 98 8.36 -18.13 -5.18
N GLY A 99 9.06 -18.75 -4.22
CA GLY A 99 8.65 -18.84 -2.84
C GLY A 99 8.41 -17.48 -2.18
N ALA A 100 9.31 -16.52 -2.40
CA ALA A 100 9.17 -15.17 -1.89
C ALA A 100 7.91 -14.46 -2.42
N PHE A 101 7.53 -14.74 -3.67
CA PHE A 101 6.30 -14.18 -4.26
C PHE A 101 5.04 -14.78 -3.62
N ILE A 102 5.00 -16.11 -3.45
CA ILE A 102 3.87 -16.78 -2.78
C ILE A 102 3.73 -16.29 -1.33
N GLN A 103 4.85 -16.14 -0.62
CA GLN A 103 4.88 -15.56 0.72
C GLN A 103 4.25 -14.16 0.72
N GLN A 104 4.61 -13.29 -0.22
CA GLN A 104 4.03 -11.95 -0.31
C GLN A 104 2.52 -11.96 -0.63
N CYS A 105 2.03 -12.90 -1.44
CA CYS A 105 0.58 -13.05 -1.65
C CYS A 105 -0.15 -13.44 -0.37
N ILE A 106 0.45 -14.30 0.46
CA ILE A 106 -0.12 -14.72 1.75
C ILE A 106 -0.10 -13.55 2.73
N ASP A 107 1.05 -12.87 2.89
CA ASP A 107 1.21 -11.73 3.77
C ASP A 107 0.22 -10.61 3.42
N PHE A 108 0.05 -10.31 2.13
CA PHE A 108 -0.95 -9.34 1.65
C PHE A 108 -2.38 -9.76 1.99
N THR A 109 -2.72 -11.05 1.83
CA THR A 109 -4.05 -11.58 2.16
C THR A 109 -4.34 -11.48 3.66
N ILE A 110 -3.37 -11.82 4.51
CA ILE A 110 -3.48 -11.70 5.96
C ILE A 110 -3.59 -10.22 6.36
N LEU A 111 -2.79 -9.33 5.75
CA LEU A 111 -2.84 -7.90 5.98
C LEU A 111 -4.22 -7.32 5.63
N ALA A 112 -4.75 -7.65 4.45
CA ALA A 112 -6.10 -7.24 4.04
C ALA A 112 -7.18 -7.74 5.02
N PHE A 113 -7.09 -9.00 5.44
CA PHE A 113 -8.01 -9.58 6.42
C PHE A 113 -7.90 -8.91 7.80
N CYS A 114 -6.69 -8.58 8.24
CA CYS A 114 -6.44 -7.91 9.51
C CYS A 114 -7.01 -6.48 9.53
N VAL A 115 -6.74 -5.69 8.49
CA VAL A 115 -7.32 -4.34 8.32
C VAL A 115 -8.84 -4.42 8.29
N PHE A 116 -9.40 -5.40 7.57
CA PHE A 116 -10.84 -5.62 7.53
C PHE A 116 -11.43 -5.91 8.93
N LEU A 117 -10.79 -6.80 9.71
CA LEU A 117 -11.23 -7.09 11.08
C LEU A 117 -11.15 -5.86 11.99
N MET A 118 -10.08 -5.06 11.87
CA MET A 118 -9.91 -3.82 12.64
C MET A 118 -11.01 -2.81 12.31
N VAL A 119 -11.27 -2.56 11.02
CA VAL A 119 -12.35 -1.67 10.58
C VAL A 119 -13.72 -2.20 11.01
N LYS A 120 -13.94 -3.51 10.92
CA LYS A 120 -15.18 -4.17 11.38
C LYS A 120 -15.37 -4.02 12.89
N LEU A 121 -14.32 -4.14 13.68
CA LEU A 121 -14.34 -3.95 15.13
C LEU A 121 -14.67 -2.49 15.48
N MET A 122 -14.01 -1.52 14.84
CA MET A 122 -14.30 -0.10 15.02
C MET A 122 -15.74 0.23 14.64
N ASN A 123 -16.22 -0.23 13.47
CA ASN A 123 -17.60 -0.05 13.03
C ASN A 123 -18.60 -0.69 14.01
N ARG A 124 -18.27 -1.82 14.62
CA ARG A 124 -19.11 -2.49 15.63
C ARG A 124 -19.15 -1.73 16.96
N LEU A 125 -18.03 -1.13 17.39
CA LEU A 125 -17.94 -0.33 18.60
C LEU A 125 -18.59 1.05 18.45
N MET A 126 -18.41 1.71 17.31
CA MET A 126 -19.08 2.97 16.98
C MET A 126 -20.60 2.78 16.88
N LYS A 127 -21.08 1.68 16.27
CA LYS A 127 -22.52 1.34 16.29
C LYS A 127 -23.07 1.09 17.69
N LYS A 128 -22.26 0.62 18.66
CA LYS A 128 -22.68 0.44 20.05
C LYS A 128 -22.70 1.73 20.88
N LYS A 129 -21.89 2.74 20.53
CA LYS A 129 -21.92 4.08 21.17
C LYS A 129 -22.98 5.02 20.59
N ALA A 130 -23.63 4.66 19.48
CA ALA A 130 -24.72 5.41 18.85
C ALA A 130 -26.13 5.08 19.41
N GLN A 131 -26.23 4.49 20.61
CA GLN A 131 -27.50 4.34 21.35
C GLN A 131 -27.79 5.51 22.32
N THR A 132 -26.93 6.53 22.35
CA THR A 132 -27.40 7.89 22.60
C THR A 132 -27.72 8.48 21.23
N PRO A 133 -28.98 8.87 20.94
CA PRO A 133 -29.35 9.43 19.66
C PRO A 133 -28.32 10.50 19.26
N PRO A 134 -27.56 10.33 18.18
CA PRO A 134 -26.75 11.41 17.67
C PRO A 134 -27.73 12.51 17.31
N ALA A 135 -27.60 13.67 17.97
CA ALA A 135 -28.31 14.86 17.54
C ALA A 135 -28.12 14.97 16.02
N PRO A 136 -29.19 15.11 15.23
CA PRO A 136 -29.10 15.15 13.79
C PRO A 136 -27.99 16.12 13.40
N PRO A 137 -27.10 15.76 12.45
CA PRO A 137 -26.02 16.62 12.02
C PRO A 137 -26.64 17.98 11.74
N ALA A 138 -26.17 19.00 12.47
CA ALA A 138 -26.66 20.35 12.27
C ALA A 138 -26.55 20.64 10.77
N PRO A 139 -27.62 21.12 10.11
CA PRO A 139 -27.58 21.42 8.70
C PRO A 139 -26.35 22.27 8.42
N SER A 140 -25.60 21.88 7.40
CA SER A 140 -24.35 22.55 7.07
C SER A 140 -24.65 24.04 6.84
N LYS A 141 -23.67 24.92 7.13
CA LYS A 141 -23.88 26.37 6.96
C LYS A 141 -24.36 26.70 5.55
N GLU A 142 -23.97 25.91 4.56
CA GLU A 142 -24.45 26.00 3.19
C GLU A 142 -25.93 25.64 3.05
N GLU A 143 -26.40 24.55 3.66
CA GLU A 143 -27.84 24.20 3.67
C GLU A 143 -28.69 25.27 4.37
N LEU A 144 -28.17 25.88 5.44
CA LEU A 144 -28.82 27.01 6.12
C LEU A 144 -28.88 28.25 5.22
N LEU A 145 -27.76 28.64 4.62
CA LEU A 145 -27.70 29.77 3.71
C LEU A 145 -28.57 29.55 2.47
N LEU A 146 -28.61 28.34 1.92
CA LEU A 146 -29.47 28.00 0.78
C LEU A 146 -30.97 28.06 1.16
N THR A 147 -31.30 27.69 2.40
CA THR A 147 -32.68 27.83 2.91
C THR A 147 -33.05 29.29 3.10
N GLU A 148 -32.16 30.10 3.68
CA GLU A 148 -32.34 31.55 3.82
C GLU A 148 -32.46 32.25 2.45
N ILE A 149 -31.60 31.90 1.48
CA ILE A 149 -31.66 32.43 0.12
C ILE A 149 -32.99 32.08 -0.55
N ARG A 150 -33.47 30.83 -0.42
CA ARG A 150 -34.76 30.41 -0.98
C ARG A 150 -35.91 31.23 -0.39
N ASP A 151 -35.91 31.41 0.93
CA ASP A 151 -36.98 32.12 1.63
C ASP A 151 -36.95 33.62 1.32
N LEU A 152 -35.77 34.22 1.21
CA LEU A 152 -35.58 35.60 0.73
C LEU A 152 -36.04 35.79 -0.73
N LEU A 153 -35.75 34.83 -1.61
CA LEU A 153 -36.21 34.86 -3.00
C LEU A 153 -37.73 34.78 -3.10
N LYS A 154 -38.36 33.92 -2.30
CA LYS A 154 -39.83 33.80 -2.25
C LYS A 154 -40.47 35.08 -1.72
N ALA A 155 -39.87 35.72 -0.72
CA ALA A 155 -40.32 37.01 -0.19
C ALA A 155 -40.16 38.16 -1.22
N GLN A 156 -39.10 38.13 -2.04
CA GLN A 156 -38.94 39.08 -3.15
C GLN A 156 -39.97 38.87 -4.26
N GLN A 157 -40.24 37.63 -4.65
CA GLN A 157 -41.28 37.31 -5.65
C GLN A 157 -42.69 37.72 -5.18
N GLN A 158 -42.99 37.55 -3.89
CA GLN A 158 -44.28 38.00 -3.32
C GLN A 158 -44.43 39.52 -3.22
N LYS A 159 -43.32 40.27 -3.21
CA LYS A 159 -43.35 41.75 -3.25
C LYS A 159 -43.42 42.32 -4.66
N GLN A 160 -43.10 41.52 -5.68
CA GLN A 160 -43.14 41.94 -7.09
C GLN A 160 -44.46 41.58 -7.80
N ASN A 161 -45.30 40.75 -7.18
CA ASN A 161 -46.68 40.45 -7.63
C ASN A 161 -47.70 41.22 -6.78
#